data_AF-A0A2S9DMI2-F1
#
_entry.id   AF-A0A2S9DMI2-F1
#
_cell.length_a   1.000
_cell.length_b   1.000
_cell.length_c   1.000
_cell.angle_alpha   90.00
_cell.angle_beta   90.00
_cell.angle_gamma   90.00
#
_symmetry.space_group_name_H-M   'P 1'
#
loop_
_entity.id
_entity.type
_entity.pdbx_description
1 polymer ?
#
loop_
_entity_poly.entity_id
_entity_poly.type
_entity_poly.pdbx_seq_one_letter_code
_entity_poly.pdbx_strand_id
1 'polypeptide(L)'
;MNENIRLANELLRRPELMAAMDRHSSTGALDGLIDRQKLNMVIKGENYFKYKTDKELAGELLDHFDELKKRSGGSSLKISELKEWARKPLSGDAAKDHLIQLSQEILTRSDVLEKMDNHFSKYGDGKISRRGLYSLSR
;
A
#
# COMPACT_ATOMS: atom_id res chain seq x y z
N MET A 1 -23.56 22.96 20.09
CA MET A 1 -22.27 22.59 19.44
C MET A 1 -22.58 22.20 18.00
N ASN A 2 -21.84 22.72 17.02
CA ASN A 2 -22.10 22.44 15.60
C ASN A 2 -21.56 21.06 15.22
N GLU A 3 -22.39 20.19 14.65
CA GLU A 3 -22.01 18.83 14.28
C GLU A 3 -20.87 18.78 13.25
N ASN A 4 -20.82 19.75 12.34
CA ASN A 4 -19.73 19.87 11.36
C ASN A 4 -18.40 20.18 12.04
N ILE A 5 -18.41 21.00 13.09
CA ILE A 5 -17.21 21.30 13.88
C ILE A 5 -16.77 20.05 14.66
N ARG A 6 -17.72 19.29 15.22
CA ARG A 6 -17.40 18.03 15.90
C ARG A 6 -16.79 17.01 14.94
N LEU A 7 -17.34 16.87 13.74
CA LEU A 7 -16.83 15.96 12.71
C LEU A 7 -15.43 16.38 12.24
N ALA A 8 -15.22 17.67 11.94
CA ALA A 8 -13.91 18.17 11.53
C ALA A 8 -12.84 17.89 12.59
N ASN A 9 -13.15 18.14 13.87
CA ASN A 9 -12.24 17.85 14.97
C ASN A 9 -11.93 16.35 15.13
N GLU A 10 -12.92 15.48 14.87
CA GLU A 10 -12.69 14.03 14.90
C GLU A 10 -11.81 13.57 13.73
N LEU A 11 -11.99 14.13 12.54
CA LEU A 11 -11.14 13.85 11.37
C LEU A 11 -9.69 14.29 11.61
N LEU A 12 -9.48 15.46 12.23
CA LEU A 12 -8.14 15.93 12.63
C LEU A 12 -7.43 14.99 13.62
N ARG A 13 -8.19 14.23 14.41
CA ARG A 13 -7.66 13.22 15.35
C ARG A 13 -7.39 11.87 14.68
N ARG A 14 -7.73 11.72 13.40
CA ARG A 14 -7.58 10.49 12.61
C ARG A 14 -6.72 10.74 11.38
N PRO A 15 -5.42 11.08 11.55
CA PRO A 15 -4.55 11.42 10.43
C PRO A 15 -4.47 10.31 9.37
N GLU A 16 -4.48 9.04 9.77
CA GLU A 16 -4.47 7.92 8.82
C GLU A 16 -5.76 7.80 8.00
N LEU A 17 -6.91 8.13 8.59
CA LEU A 17 -8.18 8.18 7.86
C LEU A 17 -8.18 9.34 6.87
N MET A 18 -7.68 10.50 7.30
CA MET A 18 -7.53 11.68 6.44
C MET A 18 -6.61 11.36 5.26
N ALA A 19 -5.44 10.77 5.51
CA ALA A 19 -4.52 10.35 4.47
C ALA A 19 -5.16 9.31 3.53
N ALA A 20 -5.87 8.32 4.05
CA ALA A 20 -6.55 7.31 3.22
C ALA A 20 -7.63 7.91 2.29
N MET A 21 -8.26 9.01 2.71
CA MET A 21 -9.26 9.76 1.93
C MET A 21 -8.65 10.74 0.93
N ASP A 22 -7.47 11.29 1.24
CA ASP A 22 -6.69 12.24 0.43
C ASP A 22 -5.88 11.57 -0.69
N ARG A 23 -5.84 10.24 -0.71
CA ARG A 23 -5.09 9.48 -1.72
C ARG A 23 -5.80 9.49 -3.07
N HIS A 24 -5.15 10.06 -4.07
CA HIS A 24 -5.61 10.08 -5.44
C HIS A 24 -5.99 8.67 -5.93
N SER A 25 -7.20 8.51 -6.47
CA SER A 25 -7.76 7.20 -6.83
C SER A 25 -6.96 6.40 -7.86
N SER A 26 -6.18 7.07 -8.72
CA SER A 26 -5.38 6.42 -9.76
C SER A 26 -3.94 6.12 -9.32
N THR A 27 -3.33 7.00 -8.51
CA THR A 27 -1.89 6.96 -8.21
C THR A 27 -1.57 6.66 -6.75
N GLY A 28 -2.52 6.90 -5.85
CA GLY A 28 -2.33 6.78 -4.41
C GLY A 28 -1.50 7.88 -3.76
N ALA A 29 -1.16 8.95 -4.50
CA ALA A 29 -0.48 10.14 -4.00
C ALA A 29 -1.39 10.95 -3.06
N LEU A 30 -0.80 11.62 -2.06
CA LEU A 30 -1.49 12.63 -1.27
C LEU A 30 -1.51 13.94 -2.07
N ASP A 31 -2.68 14.38 -2.52
CA ASP A 31 -2.83 15.54 -3.42
C ASP A 31 -3.64 16.70 -2.82
N GLY A 32 -4.11 16.56 -1.58
CA GLY A 32 -4.94 17.55 -0.91
C GLY A 32 -6.42 17.50 -1.30
N LEU A 33 -6.84 16.54 -2.12
CA LEU A 33 -8.19 16.40 -2.64
C LEU A 33 -8.87 15.13 -2.11
N ILE A 34 -10.08 15.29 -1.62
CA ILE A 34 -10.94 14.17 -1.25
C ILE A 34 -11.89 13.88 -2.41
N ASP A 35 -11.68 12.76 -3.10
CA ASP A 35 -12.56 12.31 -4.17
C ASP A 35 -13.60 11.29 -3.69
N ARG A 36 -14.79 11.29 -4.32
CA ARG A 36 -15.91 10.40 -3.92
C ARG A 36 -15.60 8.92 -4.13
N GLN A 37 -14.82 8.58 -5.15
CA GLN A 37 -14.48 7.18 -5.44
C GLN A 37 -13.59 6.63 -4.33
N LYS A 38 -12.53 7.34 -3.93
CA LYS A 38 -11.64 6.93 -2.85
C LYS A 38 -12.39 6.87 -1.52
N LEU A 39 -13.24 7.86 -1.24
CA LEU A 39 -14.11 7.86 -0.07
C LEU A 39 -15.00 6.61 -0.01
N ASN A 40 -15.66 6.25 -1.12
CA ASN A 40 -16.47 5.03 -1.19
C ASN A 40 -15.65 3.76 -0.93
N MET A 41 -14.45 3.69 -1.50
CA MET A 41 -13.56 2.56 -1.23
C MET A 41 -13.10 2.53 0.24
N VAL A 42 -13.02 3.67 0.94
CA VAL A 42 -12.63 3.74 2.37
C VAL A 42 -13.79 3.19 3.21
N ILE A 43 -14.99 3.68 2.93
CA ILE A 43 -16.24 3.28 3.60
C ILE A 43 -16.49 1.77 3.46
N LYS A 44 -16.24 1.20 2.28
CA LYS A 44 -16.45 -0.22 2.03
C LYS A 44 -15.39 -1.13 2.66
N GLY A 45 -14.28 -0.59 3.16
CA GLY A 45 -13.25 -1.35 3.86
C GLY A 45 -12.67 -2.52 3.05
N GLU A 46 -12.55 -2.37 1.74
CA GLU A 46 -12.23 -3.51 0.84
C GLU A 46 -10.80 -4.06 1.02
N ASN A 47 -9.91 -3.31 1.67
CA ASN A 47 -8.51 -3.71 1.89
C ASN A 47 -7.98 -3.22 3.24
N TYR A 48 -7.36 -4.13 4.02
CA TYR A 48 -6.77 -3.86 5.33
C TYR A 48 -5.69 -2.77 5.31
N PHE A 49 -4.85 -2.74 4.29
CA PHE A 49 -3.70 -1.84 4.22
C PHE A 49 -4.04 -0.42 3.79
N LYS A 50 -5.32 -0.14 3.51
CA LYS A 50 -5.76 1.14 2.99
C LYS A 50 -5.39 2.33 3.88
N TYR A 51 -5.35 2.11 5.19
CA TYR A 51 -5.01 3.12 6.19
C TYR A 51 -3.51 3.18 6.51
N LYS A 52 -2.69 2.30 5.92
CA LYS A 52 -1.25 2.32 6.14
C LYS A 52 -0.61 3.48 5.39
N THR A 53 0.38 4.10 6.00
CA THR A 53 1.28 5.03 5.33
C THR A 53 2.17 4.31 4.31
N ASP A 54 2.83 5.05 3.43
CA ASP A 54 3.74 4.47 2.43
C ASP A 54 4.96 3.81 3.09
N LYS A 55 5.41 4.39 4.22
CA LYS A 55 6.46 3.85 5.08
C LYS A 55 6.06 2.52 5.70
N GLU A 56 4.85 2.45 6.27
CA GLU A 56 4.33 1.19 6.83
C GLU A 56 4.16 0.12 5.75
N LEU A 57 3.67 0.49 4.57
CA LEU A 57 3.60 -0.43 3.43
C LEU A 57 4.97 -0.98 3.03
N ALA A 58 6.02 -0.14 3.05
CA ALA A 58 7.39 -0.60 2.81
C ALA A 58 7.88 -1.57 3.89
N GLY A 59 7.50 -1.34 5.15
CA GLY A 59 7.77 -2.25 6.27
C GLY A 59 7.07 -3.60 6.09
N GLU A 60 5.77 -3.58 5.82
CA GLU A 60 4.98 -4.81 5.58
C GLU A 60 5.54 -5.61 4.40
N LEU A 61 5.91 -4.94 3.30
CA LEU A 61 6.52 -5.61 2.14
C LEU A 61 7.90 -6.19 2.47
N LEU A 62 8.66 -5.55 3.36
CA LEU A 62 9.96 -6.03 3.83
C LEU A 62 9.82 -7.28 4.70
N ASP A 63 8.85 -7.27 5.61
CA ASP A 63 8.59 -8.37 6.54
C ASP A 63 8.13 -9.62 5.79
N HIS A 64 7.30 -9.45 4.76
CA HIS A 64 6.82 -10.55 3.90
C HIS A 64 7.62 -10.76 2.61
N PHE A 65 8.82 -10.17 2.50
CA PHE A 65 9.58 -10.12 1.25
C PHE A 65 9.86 -11.50 0.64
N ASP A 66 10.20 -12.50 1.46
CA ASP A 66 10.49 -13.84 0.96
C ASP A 66 9.23 -14.64 0.63
N GLU A 67 8.13 -14.41 1.35
CA GLU A 67 6.83 -15.07 1.11
C GLU A 67 6.19 -14.59 -0.20
N LEU A 68 6.41 -13.32 -0.54
CA LEU A 68 5.91 -12.72 -1.78
C LEU A 68 6.64 -13.23 -3.03
N LYS A 69 7.81 -13.86 -2.88
CA LYS A 69 8.62 -14.38 -3.99
C LYS A 69 8.20 -15.79 -4.39
N LYS A 70 8.23 -16.05 -5.70
CA LYS A 70 8.07 -17.42 -6.23
C LYS A 70 9.26 -18.32 -5.97
N ARG A 71 10.48 -17.74 -5.90
CA ARG A 71 11.72 -18.48 -5.65
C ARG A 71 12.38 -17.97 -4.38
N SER A 72 12.55 -18.87 -3.41
CA SER A 72 13.30 -18.59 -2.18
C SER A 72 14.75 -18.18 -2.50
N GLY A 73 15.31 -17.28 -1.69
CA GLY A 73 16.72 -16.86 -1.78
C GLY A 73 17.09 -15.84 -2.87
N GLY A 74 16.16 -15.37 -3.70
CA GLY A 74 16.42 -14.25 -4.62
C GLY A 74 16.68 -12.91 -3.90
N SER A 75 17.59 -12.08 -4.43
CA SER A 75 17.96 -10.78 -3.83
C SER A 75 16.93 -9.65 -4.02
N SER A 76 15.91 -9.89 -4.86
CA SER A 76 14.90 -8.90 -5.24
C SER A 76 13.51 -9.53 -5.32
N LEU A 77 12.49 -8.76 -4.95
CA LEU A 77 11.08 -9.06 -5.22
C LEU A 77 10.70 -8.43 -6.55
N LYS A 78 10.03 -9.17 -7.44
CA LYS A 78 9.63 -8.64 -8.74
C LYS A 78 8.22 -8.06 -8.68
N ILE A 79 8.00 -6.93 -9.36
CA ILE A 79 6.65 -6.36 -9.54
C ILE A 79 5.69 -7.37 -10.19
N SER A 80 6.20 -8.24 -11.07
CA SER A 80 5.39 -9.32 -11.65
C SER A 80 4.85 -10.30 -10.61
N GLU A 81 5.60 -10.58 -9.54
CA GLU A 81 5.17 -11.48 -8.46
C GLU A 81 4.06 -10.82 -7.63
N LEU A 82 4.18 -9.51 -7.35
CA LEU A 82 3.10 -8.73 -6.73
C LEU A 82 1.82 -8.74 -7.58
N LYS A 83 1.95 -8.56 -8.90
CA LYS A 83 0.81 -8.65 -9.85
C LYS A 83 0.14 -10.02 -9.82
N GLU A 84 0.91 -11.09 -9.61
CA GLU A 84 0.36 -12.43 -9.50
C GLU A 84 -0.37 -12.66 -8.17
N TRP A 85 0.18 -12.17 -7.06
CA TRP A 85 -0.50 -12.21 -5.76
C TRP A 85 -1.80 -11.43 -5.77
N ALA A 86 -1.78 -10.20 -6.28
CA ALA A 86 -2.95 -9.31 -6.27
C ALA A 86 -4.14 -9.83 -7.09
N ARG A 87 -3.88 -10.70 -8.08
CA ARG A 87 -4.91 -11.32 -8.93
C ARG A 87 -5.58 -12.53 -8.29
N LYS A 88 -5.06 -13.04 -7.18
CA LYS A 88 -5.66 -14.19 -6.50
C LYS A 88 -6.95 -13.76 -5.79
N PRO A 89 -7.99 -14.60 -5.78
CA PRO A 89 -9.15 -14.38 -4.92
C PRO A 89 -8.75 -14.56 -3.46
N LEU A 90 -9.43 -13.86 -2.56
CA LEU A 90 -9.33 -14.13 -1.13
C LEU A 90 -9.80 -15.56 -0.87
N SER A 91 -8.97 -16.29 -0.13
CA SER A 91 -9.10 -17.73 0.09
C SER A 91 -9.69 -18.06 1.46
N GLY A 92 -9.78 -17.08 2.36
CA GLY A 92 -10.16 -17.26 3.77
C GLY A 92 -8.97 -17.67 4.66
N ASP A 93 -7.80 -17.95 4.07
CA ASP A 93 -6.55 -18.16 4.80
C ASP A 93 -5.92 -16.81 5.12
N ALA A 94 -5.85 -16.46 6.41
CA ALA A 94 -5.43 -15.14 6.84
C ALA A 94 -4.02 -14.75 6.35
N ALA A 95 -3.08 -15.70 6.32
CA ALA A 95 -1.72 -15.44 5.87
C ALA A 95 -1.66 -15.16 4.36
N LYS A 96 -2.33 -15.98 3.54
CA LYS A 96 -2.42 -15.75 2.10
C LYS A 96 -3.19 -14.47 1.77
N ASP A 97 -4.31 -14.26 2.45
CA ASP A 97 -5.17 -13.10 2.22
C ASP A 97 -4.46 -11.79 2.59
N HIS A 98 -3.57 -11.82 3.60
CA HIS A 98 -2.66 -10.70 3.92
C HIS A 98 -1.72 -10.38 2.74
N LEU A 99 -1.04 -11.37 2.16
CA LEU A 99 -0.15 -11.18 1.01
C LEU A 99 -0.89 -10.68 -0.23
N ILE A 100 -2.11 -11.17 -0.46
CA ILE A 100 -2.98 -10.74 -1.56
C ILE A 100 -3.35 -9.27 -1.37
N GLN A 101 -3.87 -8.89 -0.20
CA GLN A 101 -4.29 -7.52 0.08
C GLN A 101 -3.11 -6.54 0.08
N LEU A 102 -1.95 -6.95 0.62
CA LEU A 102 -0.73 -6.14 0.58
C LEU A 102 -0.34 -5.84 -0.86
N SER A 103 -0.32 -6.88 -1.71
CA SER A 103 0.01 -6.74 -3.12
C SER A 103 -1.00 -5.85 -3.86
N GLN A 104 -2.29 -5.98 -3.57
CA GLN A 104 -3.33 -5.14 -4.17
C GLN A 104 -3.17 -3.66 -3.79
N GLU A 105 -2.88 -3.34 -2.53
CA GLU A 105 -2.74 -1.95 -2.09
C GLU A 105 -1.47 -1.33 -2.70
N ILE A 106 -0.36 -2.05 -2.71
CA ILE A 106 0.91 -1.59 -3.32
C ILE A 106 0.73 -1.28 -4.81
N LEU A 107 0.04 -2.15 -5.56
CA LEU A 107 -0.22 -1.92 -6.98
C LEU A 107 -1.21 -0.78 -7.25
N THR A 108 -2.06 -0.45 -6.26
CA THR A 108 -2.97 0.70 -6.34
C THR A 108 -2.23 2.02 -6.11
N ARG A 109 -1.08 1.99 -5.41
CA ARG A 109 -0.26 3.18 -5.12
C ARG A 109 0.95 3.23 -6.04
N SER A 110 0.72 3.58 -7.31
CA SER A 110 1.76 3.59 -8.35
C SER A 110 3.01 4.36 -7.95
N ASP A 111 2.87 5.51 -7.28
CA ASP A 111 4.00 6.36 -6.88
C ASP A 111 4.86 5.69 -5.79
N VAL A 112 4.22 4.91 -4.92
CA VAL A 112 4.92 4.13 -3.89
C VAL A 112 5.65 2.97 -4.54
N LEU A 113 4.99 2.27 -5.46
CA LEU A 113 5.58 1.18 -6.21
C LEU A 113 6.79 1.64 -7.03
N GLU A 114 6.70 2.80 -7.69
CA GLU A 114 7.80 3.40 -8.44
C GLU A 114 8.97 3.77 -7.51
N LYS A 115 8.70 4.38 -6.35
CA LYS A 115 9.75 4.65 -5.35
C LYS A 115 10.43 3.36 -4.90
N MET A 116 9.67 2.30 -4.64
CA MET A 116 10.22 1.00 -4.24
C MET A 116 11.04 0.31 -5.34
N ASP A 117 10.62 0.43 -6.60
CA ASP A 117 11.30 -0.14 -7.77
C ASP A 117 12.62 0.55 -8.08
N ASN A 118 12.73 1.83 -7.74
CA ASN A 118 13.90 2.66 -8.08
C ASN A 118 14.85 2.92 -6.90
N HIS A 119 14.46 2.57 -5.67
CA HIS A 119 15.28 2.84 -4.48
C HIS A 119 16.28 1.71 -4.17
N PHE A 120 17.57 2.04 -4.23
CA PHE A 120 18.67 1.07 -4.10
C PHE A 120 18.57 -0.12 -5.08
N SER A 121 18.01 0.12 -6.26
CA SER A 121 17.82 -0.83 -7.37
C SER A 121 18.08 -0.12 -8.70
N LYS A 122 18.09 -0.88 -9.81
CA LYS A 122 18.27 -0.30 -11.14
C LYS A 122 16.95 0.33 -11.57
N TYR A 123 17.01 1.57 -12.05
CA TYR A 123 15.83 2.31 -12.49
C TYR A 123 14.98 1.51 -13.49
N GLY A 124 13.70 1.30 -13.14
CA GLY A 124 12.68 0.69 -13.99
C GLY A 124 12.93 -0.77 -14.37
N ASP A 125 13.73 -1.52 -13.61
CA ASP A 125 13.99 -2.93 -13.91
C ASP A 125 12.93 -3.89 -13.35
N GLY A 126 11.91 -3.35 -12.66
CA GLY A 126 10.79 -4.10 -12.10
C GLY A 126 11.17 -4.95 -10.89
N LYS A 127 12.27 -4.60 -10.21
CA LYS A 127 12.81 -5.30 -9.05
C LYS A 127 12.94 -4.37 -7.85
N ILE A 128 12.19 -4.72 -6.83
CA ILE A 128 12.23 -4.08 -5.52
C ILE A 128 13.34 -4.74 -4.70
N SER A 129 14.28 -3.94 -4.22
CA SER A 129 15.39 -4.42 -3.39
C SER A 129 15.01 -4.46 -1.91
N ARG A 130 15.47 -5.49 -1.18
CA ARG A 130 15.26 -5.59 0.27
C ARG A 130 15.84 -4.38 1.02
N ARG A 131 17.02 -3.92 0.59
CA ARG A 131 17.69 -2.74 1.16
C ARG A 131 16.90 -1.45 0.89
N GLY A 132 16.28 -1.34 -0.29
CA GLY A 132 15.35 -0.29 -0.65
C GLY A 132 14.20 -0.20 0.33
N LEU A 133 13.49 -1.31 0.52
CA LEU A 133 12.37 -1.38 1.46
C LEU A 133 12.79 -1.05 2.89
N TYR A 134 13.92 -1.60 3.34
CA TYR A 134 14.47 -1.26 4.67
C TYR A 134 14.75 0.24 4.83
N SER A 135 15.21 0.93 3.79
CA SER A 135 15.42 2.38 3.87
C SER A 135 14.11 3.16 3.85
N LEU A 136 13.11 2.69 3.10
CA LEU A 136 11.81 3.36 2.95
C LEU A 136 10.89 3.13 4.16
N SER A 137 11.14 2.07 4.94
CA SER A 137 10.39 1.74 6.15
C SER A 137 10.92 2.43 7.42
N ARG A 138 11.97 3.25 7.30
CA ARG A 138 12.67 3.88 8.44
C ARG A 138 12.17 5.26 8.82
#